data_AF-J9G456-F1
#
_entry.id   AF-J9G456-F1
#
_cell.length_a   1.000
_cell.length_b   1.000
_cell.length_c   1.000
_cell.angle_alpha   90.00
_cell.angle_beta   90.00
_cell.angle_gamma   90.00
#
_symmetry.space_group_name_H-M   'P 1'
#
loop_
_entity.id
_entity.type
_entity.pdbx_description
1 polymer ?
#
loop_
_entity_poly.entity_id
_entity_poly.type
_entity_poly.pdbx_seq_one_letter_code
_entity_poly.pdbx_strand_id
1 'polypeptide(L)'
;MLLRPLIADLTGGMGFGALTAWLVLAIMIVPTITTLTMDALRSIPMGVREASFSMGATQWQTIYKVVLPAAKLGIVNAVVLGMGRAIGETMAVLMVVGNA
;
A
#
# COMPACT_ATOMS: atom_id res chain seq x y z
N MET A 1 -21.79 -30.12 -5.73
CA MET A 1 -21.66 -29.88 -7.19
C MET A 1 -22.83 -29.10 -7.81
N LEU A 2 -23.61 -28.28 -7.07
CA LEU A 2 -24.68 -27.47 -7.69
C LEU A 2 -24.78 -26.00 -7.21
N LEU A 3 -23.90 -25.52 -6.32
CA LEU A 3 -23.95 -24.12 -5.82
C LEU A 3 -22.80 -23.21 -6.26
N ARG A 4 -21.81 -23.71 -7.01
CA ARG A 4 -20.64 -22.91 -7.41
C ARG A 4 -20.81 -21.96 -8.61
N PRO A 5 -21.77 -22.09 -9.56
CA PRO A 5 -21.74 -21.24 -10.76
C PRO A 5 -22.45 -19.88 -10.61
N LEU A 6 -23.32 -19.67 -9.60
CA LEU A 6 -24.14 -18.45 -9.54
C LEU A 6 -23.37 -17.16 -9.16
N ILE A 7 -22.18 -17.31 -8.57
CA ILE A 7 -21.31 -16.17 -8.20
C ILE A 7 -20.31 -15.86 -9.32
N ALA A 8 -20.07 -16.79 -10.25
CA ALA A 8 -19.13 -16.61 -11.36
C ALA A 8 -19.68 -15.70 -12.47
N ASP A 9 -21.00 -15.76 -12.74
CA ASP A 9 -21.62 -15.02 -13.84
C ASP A 9 -21.86 -13.54 -13.54
N LEU A 10 -21.85 -13.11 -12.26
CA LEU A 10 -21.87 -11.69 -11.90
C LEU A 10 -20.53 -10.98 -12.15
N THR A 11 -19.47 -11.75 -12.42
CA THR A 11 -18.11 -11.24 -12.71
C THR A 11 -17.69 -11.41 -14.19
N GLY A 12 -18.55 -11.99 -15.04
CA GLY A 12 -18.27 -12.38 -16.43
C GLY A 12 -18.56 -11.32 -17.50
N GLY A 13 -17.93 -10.15 -17.43
CA GLY A 13 -17.97 -9.15 -18.50
C GLY A 13 -16.59 -8.52 -18.73
N MET A 14 -15.87 -8.97 -19.77
CA MET A 14 -14.44 -8.69 -20.02
C MET A 14 -14.03 -7.21 -20.07
N GLY A 15 -14.97 -6.26 -20.18
CA GLY A 15 -14.69 -4.81 -20.09
C GLY A 15 -14.80 -4.22 -18.68
N PHE A 16 -15.70 -4.75 -17.84
CA PHE A 16 -15.86 -4.31 -16.45
C PHE A 16 -14.90 -5.03 -15.51
N GLY A 17 -14.56 -6.29 -15.79
CA GLY A 17 -13.69 -7.10 -14.92
C GLY A 17 -12.31 -6.49 -14.65
N ALA A 18 -11.65 -5.90 -15.65
CA ALA A 18 -10.34 -5.28 -15.48
C ALA A 18 -10.40 -3.98 -14.65
N LEU A 19 -11.43 -3.15 -14.89
CA LEU A 19 -11.71 -1.94 -14.12
C LEU A 19 -12.07 -2.27 -12.67
N THR A 20 -12.93 -3.27 -12.45
CA THR A 20 -13.30 -3.75 -11.12
C THR A 20 -12.11 -4.39 -10.40
N ALA A 21 -11.29 -5.19 -11.09
CA ALA A 21 -10.08 -5.78 -10.52
C ALA A 21 -9.07 -4.71 -10.08
N TRP A 22 -8.82 -3.70 -10.92
CA TRP A 22 -7.94 -2.58 -10.56
C TRP A 22 -8.48 -1.78 -9.38
N LEU A 23 -9.79 -1.56 -9.32
CA LEU A 23 -10.44 -0.87 -8.19
C LEU A 23 -10.27 -1.65 -6.88
N VAL A 24 -10.49 -2.97 -6.91
CA VAL A 24 -10.33 -3.85 -5.74
C VAL A 24 -8.86 -3.88 -5.29
N LEU A 25 -7.93 -4.03 -6.23
CA LEU A 25 -6.49 -3.97 -5.96
C LEU A 25 -6.09 -2.63 -5.34
N ALA A 26 -6.59 -1.51 -5.88
CA ALA A 26 -6.29 -0.18 -5.36
C ALA A 26 -6.75 -0.04 -3.90
N ILE A 27 -7.98 -0.46 -3.58
CA ILE A 27 -8.52 -0.42 -2.21
C ILE A 27 -7.69 -1.28 -1.26
N MET A 28 -7.06 -2.36 -1.74
CA MET A 28 -6.30 -3.30 -0.93
C MET A 28 -4.82 -2.90 -0.73
N ILE A 29 -4.22 -2.25 -1.72
CA ILE A 29 -2.83 -1.76 -1.68
C ILE A 29 -2.71 -0.51 -0.80
N VAL A 30 -3.72 0.38 -0.83
CA VAL A 30 -3.75 1.62 -0.03
C VAL A 30 -3.48 1.39 1.46
N PRO A 31 -4.20 0.51 2.18
CA PRO A 31 -3.93 0.28 3.59
C PRO A 31 -2.54 -0.32 3.82
N THR A 32 -2.07 -1.20 2.92
CA THR A 32 -0.73 -1.81 3.02
C THR A 32 0.37 -0.76 2.96
N ILE A 33 0.33 0.13 1.95
CA ILE A 33 1.32 1.22 1.81
C ILE A 33 1.25 2.18 3.01
N THR A 34 0.03 2.47 3.49
CA THR A 34 -0.18 3.39 4.63
C THR A 34 0.46 2.84 5.91
N THR A 35 0.23 1.56 6.23
CA THR A 35 0.84 0.92 7.41
C THR A 35 2.36 0.92 7.33
N LEU A 36 2.91 0.51 6.19
CA LEU A 36 4.38 0.46 5.99
C LEU A 36 5.00 1.87 6.06
N THR A 37 4.32 2.88 5.54
CA THR A 37 4.74 4.28 5.64
C THR A 37 4.72 4.76 7.09
N MET A 38 3.71 4.39 7.86
CA MET A 38 3.61 4.75 9.28
C MET A 38 4.73 4.11 10.10
N ASP A 39 5.07 2.86 9.79
CA ASP A 39 6.17 2.15 10.43
C ASP A 39 7.52 2.82 10.09
N ALA A 40 7.73 3.22 8.85
CA ALA A 40 8.91 3.99 8.43
C ALA A 40 9.04 5.35 9.14
N LEU A 41 7.91 6.03 9.41
CA LEU A 41 7.92 7.29 10.15
C LEU A 41 8.19 7.08 11.65
N ARG A 42 7.74 5.94 12.20
CA ARG A 42 7.93 5.56 13.61
C ARG A 42 9.31 4.97 13.89
N SER A 43 9.98 4.40 12.89
CA SER A 43 11.35 3.89 13.03
C SER A 43 12.40 4.99 13.21
N ILE A 44 12.03 6.26 12.98
CA ILE A 44 12.93 7.41 13.17
C ILE A 44 13.11 7.63 14.68
N PRO A 45 14.36 7.60 15.19
CA PRO A 45 14.62 7.77 16.62
C PRO A 45 14.19 9.15 17.12
N MET A 46 13.62 9.19 18.33
CA MET A 46 13.11 10.42 18.96
C MET A 46 14.17 11.53 19.08
N GLY A 47 15.45 11.16 19.22
CA GLY A 47 16.57 12.11 19.26
C GLY A 47 16.68 13.02 18.03
N VAL A 48 16.21 12.59 16.86
CA VAL A 48 16.20 13.41 15.64
C VAL A 48 15.17 14.54 15.74
N ARG A 49 14.03 14.29 16.42
CA ARG A 49 13.02 15.30 16.70
C ARG A 49 13.49 16.24 17.80
N GLU A 50 14.08 15.71 18.87
CA GLU A 50 14.63 16.50 19.98
C GLU A 50 15.75 17.44 19.53
N ALA A 51 16.66 16.98 18.66
CA ALA A 51 17.68 17.83 18.05
C ALA A 51 17.07 18.99 17.24
N SER A 52 15.99 18.73 16.49
CA SER A 52 15.28 19.78 15.75
C SER A 52 14.62 20.79 16.69
N PHE A 53 14.00 20.34 17.78
CA PHE A 53 13.42 21.22 18.79
C PHE A 53 14.49 22.06 19.51
N SER A 54 15.66 21.48 19.82
CA SER A 54 16.78 22.23 20.42
C SER A 54 17.36 23.30 19.49
N MET A 55 17.22 23.14 18.18
CA MET A 55 17.58 24.14 17.18
C MET A 55 16.51 25.23 17.00
N GLY A 56 15.45 25.23 17.82
CA GLY A 56 14.36 26.21 17.76
C GLY A 56 13.36 25.96 16.62
N ALA A 57 13.38 24.77 15.99
CA ALA A 57 12.44 24.45 14.92
C ALA A 57 11.04 24.15 15.48
N THR A 58 10.01 24.56 14.76
CA THR A 58 8.62 24.22 15.11
C THR A 58 8.30 22.76 14.76
N GLN A 59 7.20 22.23 15.32
CA GLN A 59 6.74 20.86 15.03
C GLN A 59 6.54 20.64 13.52
N TRP A 60 5.96 21.61 12.81
CA TRP A 60 5.74 21.55 11.36
C TRP A 60 7.05 21.56 10.57
N GLN A 61 8.01 22.41 10.95
CA GLN A 61 9.33 22.45 10.31
C GLN A 61 10.09 21.13 10.52
N THR A 62 10.00 20.55 11.72
CA THR A 62 10.62 19.26 12.04
C THR A 62 10.03 18.14 11.19
N ILE A 63 8.69 18.11 11.03
CA ILE A 63 8.03 17.10 10.19
C ILE A 63 8.48 17.23 8.74
N TYR A 64 8.44 18.43 8.16
CA TYR A 64 8.67 18.61 6.73
C TYR A 64 10.15 18.57 6.33
N LYS A 65 11.04 19.18 7.13
CA LYS A 65 12.47 19.29 6.79
C LYS A 65 13.34 18.17 7.34
N VAL A 66 12.89 17.42 8.35
CA VAL A 66 13.73 16.42 9.01
C VAL A 66 13.09 15.03 8.92
N VAL A 67 11.84 14.89 9.39
CA VAL A 67 11.17 13.59 9.44
C VAL A 67 10.81 13.06 8.05
N LEU A 68 10.22 13.90 7.18
CA LEU A 68 9.86 13.52 5.81
C LEU A 68 11.06 13.03 4.98
N PRO A 69 12.18 13.79 4.90
CA PRO A 69 13.35 13.33 4.15
C PRO A 69 14.03 12.12 4.79
N ALA A 70 14.03 12.00 6.13
CA ALA A 70 14.53 10.82 6.81
C ALA A 70 13.68 9.57 6.53
N ALA A 71 12.36 9.72 6.41
CA ALA A 71 11.44 8.63 6.09
C ALA A 71 11.39 8.27 4.59
N LYS A 72 12.01 9.06 3.70
CA LYS A 72 11.91 8.89 2.24
C LYS A 72 12.29 7.48 1.78
N LEU A 73 13.36 6.90 2.34
CA LEU A 73 13.78 5.52 2.05
C LEU A 73 12.71 4.51 2.47
N GLY A 74 12.11 4.69 3.64
CA GLY A 74 11.04 3.81 4.12
C GLY A 74 9.75 3.94 3.32
N ILE A 75 9.40 5.14 2.85
CA ILE A 75 8.26 5.35 1.94
C ILE A 75 8.50 4.66 0.60
N VAL A 76 9.72 4.76 0.04
CA VAL A 76 10.07 4.05 -1.20
C VAL A 76 9.95 2.54 -1.00
N ASN A 77 10.46 2.01 0.11
CA ASN A 77 10.34 0.59 0.44
C ASN A 77 8.86 0.17 0.60
N ALA A 78 8.03 0.98 1.24
CA ALA A 78 6.59 0.75 1.38
C ALA A 78 5.89 0.64 0.02
N VAL A 79 6.25 1.49 -0.93
CA VAL A 79 5.71 1.48 -2.30
C VAL A 79 6.17 0.24 -3.07
N VAL A 80 7.46 -0.11 -2.99
CA VAL A 80 8.00 -1.31 -3.65
C VAL A 80 7.35 -2.58 -3.09
N LEU A 81 7.20 -2.68 -1.77
CA LEU A 81 6.58 -3.83 -1.13
C LEU A 81 5.07 -3.92 -1.43
N GLY A 82 4.38 -2.76 -1.47
CA GLY A 82 2.99 -2.68 -1.88
C GLY A 82 2.76 -3.15 -3.33
N MET A 83 3.66 -2.78 -4.25
CA MET A 83 3.66 -3.30 -5.63
C MET A 83 3.90 -4.81 -5.66
N GLY A 84 4.88 -5.32 -4.89
CA GLY A 84 5.13 -6.76 -4.79
C GLY A 84 3.91 -7.54 -4.30
N ARG A 85 3.20 -7.00 -3.30
CA ARG A 85 1.96 -7.59 -2.78
C ARG A 85 0.85 -7.63 -3.84
N ALA A 86 0.67 -6.53 -4.56
CA ALA A 86 -0.30 -6.43 -5.65
C ALA A 86 -0.06 -7.50 -6.72
N ILE A 87 1.19 -7.71 -7.11
CA ILE A 87 1.58 -8.71 -8.11
C ILE A 87 1.26 -10.13 -7.59
N GLY A 88 1.58 -10.43 -6.33
CA GLY A 88 1.31 -11.73 -5.72
C GLY A 88 -0.18 -12.07 -5.63
N GLU A 89 -1.02 -11.09 -5.28
CA GLU A 89 -2.48 -11.28 -5.24
C GLU A 89 -3.11 -11.33 -6.63
N THR A 90 -2.57 -10.59 -7.61
CA THR A 90 -3.04 -10.67 -9.00
C THR A 90 -2.68 -12.01 -9.64
N MET A 91 -1.50 -12.59 -9.35
CA MET A 91 -1.19 -13.96 -9.76
C MET A 91 -2.20 -14.96 -9.19
N ALA A 92 -2.64 -14.80 -7.93
CA ALA A 92 -3.67 -15.66 -7.35
C ALA A 92 -5.03 -15.49 -8.06
N VAL A 93 -5.45 -14.25 -8.36
CA VAL A 93 -6.68 -13.97 -9.11
C VAL A 93 -6.61 -14.56 -10.52
N LEU A 94 -5.49 -14.39 -11.22
CA LEU A 94 -5.27 -14.94 -12.56
C LEU A 94 -5.19 -16.47 -12.56
N MET A 95 -4.62 -17.11 -11.53
CA MET A 95 -4.63 -18.57 -11.41
C MET A 95 -6.02 -19.13 -11.14
N VAL A 96 -6.87 -18.40 -10.43
CA VAL A 96 -8.26 -18.81 -10.15
C VAL A 96 -9.17 -18.58 -11.37
N VAL A 97 -9.00 -17.46 -12.08
CA VAL A 97 -9.80 -17.13 -13.27
C VAL A 97 -9.30 -17.89 -14.51
N GLY A 98 -8.00 -18.14 -14.62
CA GLY A 98 -7.37 -18.80 -15.76
C GLY A 98 -7.28 -20.33 -15.65
N ASN A 99 -7.87 -20.94 -14.62
CA ASN A 99 -7.96 -22.40 -14.48
C ASN A 99 -9.40 -22.86 -14.27
N ALA A 100 -10.21 -22.62 -15.30
CA ALA A 100 -11.39 -23.40 -15.68
C ALA A 100 -11.38 -23.55 -17.21
#